data_AF-A0A524K3Z4-F1
#
_entry.id   AF-A0A524K3Z4-F1
#
_cell.length_a   1.000
_cell.length_b   1.000
_cell.length_c   1.000
_cell.angle_alpha   90.00
_cell.angle_beta   90.00
_cell.angle_gamma   90.00
#
_symmetry.space_group_name_H-M   'P 1'
#
loop_
_entity.id
_entity.type
_entity.pdbx_description
1 polymer ?
#
loop_
_entity_poly.entity_id
_entity_poly.type
_entity_poly.pdbx_seq_one_letter_code
_entity_poly.pdbx_strand_id
1 'polypeptide(L)'
;MTKTLNILALIGSPRNEDSYTYKVIRQIEAQMNDLHPTTVEYVFLCKVLVPYCDGCLSCMYKRNRPSFFGKKAIVTCTASGGGHKGVLDFLEGTASAWGCDVVTRLGISSAQMHKERYLGLVEECTADVARKFVTGISAGGLQRVTFRQLVNFRAMQNMTRARKGTRNHAYWAERNWLDANYYNDAPVNPFARIMASYVARQMRTAIRKGNITPFR
;
A
#
# COMPACT_ATOMS: atom_id res chain seq x y z
N MET A 1 -29.04 3.12 -11.34
CA MET A 1 -27.91 2.43 -12.00
C MET A 1 -26.72 2.48 -11.06
N THR A 2 -26.12 1.34 -10.73
CA THR A 2 -24.88 1.26 -9.92
C THR A 2 -23.73 1.88 -10.69
N LYS A 3 -22.95 2.75 -10.04
CA LYS A 3 -21.86 3.50 -10.67
C LYS A 3 -20.66 2.59 -10.93
N THR A 4 -20.25 2.41 -12.18
CA THR A 4 -19.08 1.61 -12.57
C THR A 4 -17.83 1.97 -11.76
N LEU A 5 -17.11 0.96 -11.28
CA LEU A 5 -15.83 1.12 -10.60
C LEU A 5 -14.71 1.31 -11.62
N ASN A 6 -13.86 2.31 -11.41
CA ASN A 6 -12.69 2.55 -12.24
C ASN A 6 -11.43 2.16 -11.48
N ILE A 7 -10.67 1.21 -12.02
CA ILE A 7 -9.50 0.61 -11.37
C ILE A 7 -8.30 0.77 -12.28
N LEU A 8 -7.14 1.08 -11.68
CA LEU A 8 -5.86 1.12 -12.37
C LEU A 8 -5.01 -0.06 -11.90
N ALA A 9 -4.62 -0.94 -12.83
CA ALA A 9 -3.72 -2.06 -12.59
C ALA A 9 -2.30 -1.72 -13.04
N LEU A 10 -1.37 -1.63 -12.09
CA LEU A 10 0.06 -1.41 -12.36
C LEU A 10 0.80 -2.76 -12.37
N ILE A 11 1.39 -3.13 -13.50
CA ILE A 11 2.02 -4.44 -13.70
C ILE A 11 3.49 -4.27 -14.01
N GLY A 12 4.35 -4.78 -13.10
CA GLY A 12 5.81 -4.70 -13.23
C GLY A 12 6.48 -5.87 -13.95
N SER A 13 5.72 -6.82 -14.52
CA SER A 13 6.32 -7.96 -15.21
C SER A 13 6.79 -7.57 -16.61
N PRO A 14 8.04 -7.88 -17.00
CA PRO A 14 8.53 -7.61 -18.36
C PRO A 14 7.84 -8.46 -19.43
N ARG A 15 7.14 -9.51 -19.02
CA ARG A 15 6.38 -10.41 -19.91
C ARG A 15 5.01 -9.86 -20.30
N ASN A 16 4.63 -8.67 -19.80
CA ASN A 16 3.36 -8.03 -20.10
C ASN A 16 2.15 -8.98 -19.95
N GLU A 17 1.36 -9.13 -21.02
CA GLU A 17 0.16 -9.98 -21.11
C GLU A 17 0.47 -11.48 -20.90
N ASP A 18 1.70 -11.93 -21.17
CA ASP A 18 2.09 -13.33 -20.95
C ASP A 18 2.42 -13.64 -19.49
N SER A 19 2.50 -12.62 -18.63
CA SER A 19 2.82 -12.79 -17.21
C SER A 19 1.67 -13.45 -16.43
N TYR A 20 2.02 -14.33 -15.49
CA TYR A 20 1.03 -14.87 -14.55
C TYR A 20 0.38 -13.77 -13.69
N THR A 21 1.10 -12.68 -13.39
CA THR A 21 0.54 -11.55 -12.65
C THR A 21 -0.63 -10.92 -13.40
N TYR A 22 -0.46 -10.67 -14.70
CA TYR A 22 -1.52 -10.15 -15.54
C TYR A 22 -2.72 -11.11 -15.60
N LYS A 23 -2.47 -12.40 -15.84
CA LYS A 23 -3.53 -13.42 -15.91
C LYS A 23 -4.35 -13.49 -14.61
N VAL A 24 -3.69 -13.45 -13.46
CA VAL A 24 -4.35 -13.41 -12.14
C VAL A 24 -5.15 -12.12 -11.96
N ILE A 25 -4.64 -10.96 -12.40
CA ILE A 25 -5.40 -9.70 -12.34
C ILE A 25 -6.63 -9.73 -13.24
N ARG A 26 -6.54 -10.31 -14.44
CA ARG A 26 -7.70 -10.51 -15.34
C ARG A 26 -8.76 -11.42 -14.72
N GLN A 27 -8.33 -12.46 -14.02
CA GLN A 27 -9.24 -13.34 -13.29
C GLN A 27 -9.96 -12.59 -12.15
N ILE A 28 -9.22 -11.79 -11.37
CA ILE A 28 -9.81 -10.92 -10.34
C ILE A 28 -10.80 -9.93 -10.98
N GLU A 29 -10.46 -9.29 -12.10
CA GLU A 29 -11.35 -8.36 -12.81
C GLU A 29 -12.64 -9.05 -13.26
N ALA A 30 -12.57 -10.25 -13.83
CA ALA A 30 -13.76 -11.01 -14.24
C ALA A 30 -14.68 -11.26 -13.04
N GLN A 31 -14.12 -11.78 -11.95
CA GLN A 31 -14.86 -12.02 -10.70
C GLN A 31 -15.37 -10.72 -10.06
N MET A 32 -14.68 -9.60 -10.23
CA MET A 32 -15.17 -8.29 -9.79
C MET A 32 -16.35 -7.83 -10.62
N ASN A 33 -16.32 -8.03 -11.95
CA ASN A 33 -17.42 -7.67 -12.85
C ASN A 33 -18.70 -8.44 -12.56
N ASP A 34 -18.59 -9.71 -12.14
CA ASP A 34 -19.73 -10.51 -11.68
C ASP A 34 -20.40 -9.93 -10.41
N LEU A 35 -19.63 -9.21 -9.59
CA LEU A 35 -20.10 -8.61 -8.34
C LEU A 35 -20.56 -7.15 -8.51
N HIS A 36 -19.85 -6.39 -9.33
CA HIS A 36 -20.09 -4.97 -9.55
C HIS A 36 -19.47 -4.53 -10.90
N PRO A 37 -20.21 -3.79 -11.75
CA PRO A 37 -19.64 -3.25 -13.00
C PRO A 37 -18.31 -2.54 -12.76
N THR A 38 -17.26 -2.99 -13.44
CA THR A 38 -15.88 -2.60 -13.21
C THR A 38 -15.14 -2.41 -14.54
N THR A 39 -14.38 -1.32 -14.64
CA THR A 39 -13.46 -1.05 -15.75
C THR A 39 -12.04 -0.98 -15.21
N VAL A 40 -11.13 -1.74 -15.83
CA VAL A 40 -9.72 -1.80 -15.44
C VAL A 40 -8.85 -1.20 -16.55
N GLU A 41 -8.10 -0.18 -16.21
CA GLU A 41 -7.00 0.34 -17.03
C GLU A 41 -5.71 -0.40 -16.68
N TYR A 42 -4.99 -0.88 -17.68
CA TYR A 42 -3.74 -1.64 -17.50
C TYR A 42 -2.53 -0.80 -17.88
N VAL A 43 -1.61 -0.64 -16.92
CA VAL A 43 -0.32 -0.01 -17.14
C VAL A 43 0.78 -1.03 -16.91
N PHE A 44 1.39 -1.47 -18.01
CA PHE A 44 2.60 -2.28 -17.98
C PHE A 44 3.81 -1.38 -17.80
N LEU A 45 4.45 -1.44 -16.64
CA LEU A 45 5.53 -0.52 -16.28
C LEU A 45 6.74 -0.62 -17.22
N CYS A 46 6.97 -1.76 -17.86
CA CYS A 46 8.03 -1.91 -18.87
C CYS A 46 7.67 -1.31 -20.24
N LYS A 47 6.38 -1.01 -20.50
CA LYS A 47 5.93 -0.25 -21.68
C LYS A 47 5.89 1.26 -21.40
N VAL A 48 5.77 1.65 -20.12
CA VAL A 48 5.96 3.04 -19.71
C VAL A 48 7.46 3.32 -19.73
N LEU A 49 7.91 4.18 -20.64
CA LEU A 49 9.31 4.60 -20.74
C LEU A 49 9.69 5.48 -19.54
N VAL A 50 9.72 4.90 -18.33
CA VAL A 50 10.18 5.57 -17.12
C VAL A 50 11.70 5.65 -17.21
N PRO A 51 12.30 6.85 -17.24
CA PRO A 51 13.75 6.99 -17.27
C PRO A 51 14.35 6.41 -15.99
N TYR A 52 15.64 6.06 -16.06
CA TYR A 52 16.39 5.72 -14.86
C TYR A 52 16.31 6.85 -13.84
N CYS A 53 16.36 6.48 -12.56
CA CYS A 53 16.36 7.44 -11.46
C CYS A 53 17.56 8.39 -11.61
N ASP A 54 17.28 9.68 -11.72
CA ASP A 54 18.25 10.77 -11.83
C ASP A 54 18.72 11.31 -10.46
N GLY A 55 18.23 10.72 -9.36
CA GLY A 55 18.55 11.18 -8.01
C GLY A 55 17.82 12.46 -7.58
N CYS A 56 16.74 12.88 -8.25
CA CYS A 56 15.98 14.09 -7.88
C CYS A 56 15.27 14.04 -6.51
N LEU A 57 15.28 12.88 -5.84
CA LEU A 57 14.64 12.62 -4.54
C LEU A 57 13.11 12.82 -4.51
N SER A 58 12.46 13.00 -5.67
CA SER A 58 11.01 13.18 -5.77
C SER A 58 10.23 12.03 -5.11
N CYS A 59 10.68 10.79 -5.28
CA CYS A 59 10.09 9.61 -4.65
C CYS A 59 10.15 9.66 -3.10
N MET A 60 11.21 10.23 -2.52
CA MET A 60 11.34 10.41 -1.07
C MET A 60 10.40 11.51 -0.57
N TYR A 61 10.27 12.60 -1.32
CA TYR A 61 9.32 13.67 -0.97
C TYR A 61 7.89 13.18 -1.02
N LYS A 62 7.49 12.42 -2.05
CA LYS A 62 6.13 11.86 -2.16
C LYS A 62 5.82 10.88 -1.04
N ARG A 63 6.80 10.07 -0.58
CA ARG A 63 6.58 9.15 0.56
C ARG A 63 6.26 9.86 1.88
N ASN A 64 6.81 11.06 2.09
CA ASN A 64 6.53 11.86 3.28
C ASN A 64 5.29 12.76 3.12
N ARG A 65 4.61 12.67 1.97
CA ARG A 65 3.50 13.52 1.56
C ARG A 65 2.40 12.67 0.91
N PRO A 66 1.80 11.73 1.68
CA PRO A 66 0.73 10.87 1.18
C PRO A 66 -0.40 11.70 0.56
N SER A 67 -0.95 11.21 -0.56
CA SER A 67 -1.97 11.93 -1.34
C SER A 67 -3.10 11.04 -1.87
N PHE A 68 -3.02 9.72 -1.69
CA PHE A 68 -4.02 8.77 -2.19
C PHE A 68 -5.01 8.32 -1.11
N PHE A 69 -5.33 9.20 -0.15
CA PHE A 69 -6.26 8.90 0.93
C PHE A 69 -7.62 8.43 0.40
N GLY A 70 -8.16 7.38 1.04
CA GLY A 70 -9.43 6.77 0.67
C GLY A 70 -9.40 5.94 -0.62
N LYS A 71 -8.28 5.91 -1.36
CA LYS A 71 -8.11 4.99 -2.47
C LYS A 71 -7.84 3.59 -1.93
N LYS A 72 -8.69 2.64 -2.31
CA LYS A 72 -8.51 1.22 -1.96
C LYS A 72 -7.45 0.61 -2.89
N ALA A 73 -6.65 -0.30 -2.35
CA ALA A 73 -5.64 -1.02 -3.14
C ALA A 73 -5.63 -2.53 -2.83
N ILE A 74 -5.30 -3.32 -3.85
CA ILE A 74 -4.83 -4.70 -3.72
C ILE A 74 -3.33 -4.69 -4.03
N VAL A 75 -2.54 -5.43 -3.27
CA VAL A 75 -1.14 -5.71 -3.67
C VAL A 75 -1.00 -7.18 -4.03
N THR A 76 -0.43 -7.45 -5.20
CA THR A 76 -0.25 -8.82 -5.69
C THR A 76 1.16 -9.04 -6.22
N CYS A 77 1.66 -10.26 -6.07
CA CYS A 77 2.93 -10.67 -6.66
C CYS A 77 2.88 -12.13 -7.13
N THR A 78 3.64 -12.43 -8.17
CA THR A 78 3.95 -13.81 -8.56
C THR A 78 5.43 -14.09 -8.35
N ALA A 79 5.76 -15.24 -7.78
CA ALA A 79 7.14 -15.75 -7.74
C ALA A 79 7.15 -17.24 -8.09
N SER A 80 8.30 -17.79 -8.47
CA SER A 80 8.39 -19.19 -8.90
C SER A 80 7.88 -20.17 -7.84
N GLY A 81 8.42 -20.07 -6.61
CA GLY A 81 8.00 -20.90 -5.47
C GLY A 81 7.48 -20.07 -4.31
N GLY A 82 8.40 -19.51 -3.52
CA GLY A 82 8.12 -18.69 -2.33
C GLY A 82 8.75 -17.29 -2.39
N GLY A 83 8.81 -16.62 -1.24
CA GLY A 83 9.35 -15.25 -1.11
C GLY A 83 8.28 -14.14 -1.14
N HIS A 84 7.02 -14.50 -1.33
CA HIS A 84 5.89 -13.58 -1.51
C HIS A 84 5.77 -12.58 -0.37
N LYS A 85 5.96 -13.03 0.88
CA LYS A 85 5.80 -12.19 2.07
C LYS A 85 6.66 -10.93 2.02
N GLY A 86 7.94 -11.05 1.67
CA GLY A 86 8.84 -9.88 1.62
C GLY A 86 8.42 -8.86 0.57
N VAL A 87 8.00 -9.34 -0.60
CA VAL A 87 7.51 -8.49 -1.70
C VAL A 87 6.18 -7.83 -1.33
N LEU A 88 5.23 -8.60 -0.81
CA LEU A 88 3.92 -8.10 -0.40
C LEU A 88 4.04 -7.08 0.74
N ASP A 89 4.88 -7.34 1.75
CA ASP A 89 5.13 -6.40 2.85
C ASP A 89 5.73 -5.08 2.32
N PHE A 90 6.62 -5.14 1.31
CA PHE A 90 7.17 -3.95 0.67
C PHE A 90 6.13 -3.17 -0.13
N LEU A 91 5.32 -3.85 -0.95
CA LEU A 91 4.27 -3.21 -1.76
C LEU A 91 3.18 -2.62 -0.88
N GLU A 92 2.71 -3.37 0.12
CA GLU A 92 1.72 -2.94 1.11
C GLU A 92 2.21 -1.71 1.88
N GLY A 93 3.47 -1.76 2.36
CA GLY A 93 4.10 -0.64 3.05
C GLY A 93 4.22 0.60 2.17
N THR A 94 4.55 0.43 0.88
CA THR A 94 4.68 1.53 -0.07
C THR A 94 3.32 2.16 -0.41
N ALA A 95 2.32 1.35 -0.75
CA ALA A 95 0.96 1.82 -1.03
C ALA A 95 0.35 2.53 0.20
N SER A 96 0.52 1.95 1.39
CA SER A 96 0.09 2.56 2.65
C SER A 96 0.80 3.89 2.93
N ALA A 97 2.10 3.98 2.65
CA ALA A 97 2.86 5.22 2.84
C ALA A 97 2.45 6.33 1.86
N TRP A 98 1.89 5.97 0.71
CA TRP A 98 1.28 6.91 -0.24
C TRP A 98 -0.16 7.31 0.12
N GLY A 99 -0.73 6.68 1.15
CA GLY A 99 -2.06 6.98 1.70
C GLY A 99 -3.17 6.03 1.24
N CYS A 100 -2.85 4.97 0.49
CA CYS A 100 -3.85 3.99 0.08
C CYS A 100 -4.29 3.10 1.24
N ASP A 101 -5.56 2.69 1.21
CA ASP A 101 -6.12 1.67 2.08
C ASP A 101 -5.90 0.30 1.40
N VAL A 102 -4.87 -0.43 1.81
CA VAL A 102 -4.62 -1.79 1.28
C VAL A 102 -5.64 -2.75 1.90
N VAL A 103 -6.60 -3.19 1.08
CA VAL A 103 -7.75 -4.00 1.51
C VAL A 103 -7.37 -5.46 1.63
N THR A 104 -6.55 -5.96 0.70
CA THR A 104 -6.11 -7.34 0.68
C THR A 104 -4.82 -7.50 -0.14
N ARG A 105 -4.21 -8.67 -0.02
CA ARG A 105 -2.96 -9.02 -0.68
C ARG A 105 -2.99 -10.46 -1.18
N LEU A 106 -2.36 -10.73 -2.31
CA LEU A 106 -2.34 -12.05 -2.93
C LEU A 106 -0.94 -12.40 -3.44
N GLY A 107 -0.46 -13.60 -3.13
CA GLY A 107 0.80 -14.09 -3.65
C GLY A 107 0.57 -15.40 -4.40
N ILE A 108 1.11 -15.52 -5.62
CA ILE A 108 0.90 -16.68 -6.49
C ILE A 108 2.24 -17.34 -6.85
N SER A 109 2.32 -18.66 -6.71
CA SER A 109 3.43 -19.47 -7.21
C SER A 109 3.27 -19.76 -8.70
N SER A 110 4.09 -19.13 -9.54
CA SER A 110 4.05 -19.35 -10.99
C SER A 110 4.47 -20.76 -11.40
N ALA A 111 5.32 -21.43 -10.61
CA ALA A 111 5.71 -22.82 -10.90
C ALA A 111 4.57 -23.82 -10.69
N GLN A 112 3.45 -23.42 -10.08
CA GLN A 112 2.31 -24.31 -9.82
C GLN A 112 1.10 -24.02 -10.72
N MET A 113 1.17 -22.99 -11.57
CA MET A 113 0.06 -22.56 -12.46
C MET A 113 -0.29 -23.54 -13.59
N HIS A 114 0.26 -24.76 -13.57
CA HIS A 114 -0.09 -25.86 -14.46
C HIS A 114 -0.75 -27.03 -13.72
N LYS A 115 -0.89 -26.96 -12.38
CA LYS A 115 -1.46 -28.01 -11.55
C LYS A 115 -2.93 -27.70 -11.26
N GLU A 116 -3.83 -28.59 -11.64
CA GLU A 116 -5.29 -28.41 -11.50
C GLU A 116 -5.71 -28.06 -10.06
N ARG A 117 -5.21 -28.80 -9.07
CA ARG A 117 -5.45 -28.50 -7.64
C ARG A 117 -5.04 -27.07 -7.28
N TYR A 118 -3.90 -26.61 -7.79
CA TYR A 118 -3.42 -25.26 -7.48
C TYR A 118 -4.26 -24.20 -8.19
N LEU A 119 -4.69 -24.44 -9.43
CA LEU A 119 -5.61 -23.55 -10.15
C LEU A 119 -6.93 -23.37 -9.41
N GLY A 120 -7.48 -24.43 -8.82
CA GLY A 120 -8.67 -24.34 -7.94
C GLY A 120 -8.43 -23.45 -6.72
N LEU A 121 -7.28 -23.57 -6.04
CA LEU A 121 -6.93 -22.69 -4.92
C LEU A 121 -6.75 -21.22 -5.36
N VAL A 122 -6.19 -20.99 -6.55
CA VAL A 122 -6.07 -19.64 -7.11
C VAL A 122 -7.45 -19.05 -7.36
N GLU A 123 -8.38 -19.80 -7.94
CA GLU A 123 -9.78 -19.39 -8.16
C GLU A 123 -10.47 -18.97 -6.86
N GLU A 124 -10.36 -19.78 -5.80
CA GLU A 124 -10.93 -19.45 -4.49
C GLU A 124 -10.32 -18.15 -3.91
N CYS A 125 -8.99 -18.01 -4.01
CA CYS A 125 -8.28 -16.85 -3.48
C CYS A 125 -8.58 -15.57 -4.27
N THR A 126 -8.64 -15.64 -5.60
CA THR A 126 -8.97 -14.49 -6.46
C THR A 126 -10.41 -14.05 -6.22
N ALA A 127 -11.35 -15.00 -6.06
CA ALA A 127 -12.74 -14.69 -5.76
C ALA A 127 -12.88 -13.98 -4.39
N ASP A 128 -12.13 -14.43 -3.38
CA ASP A 128 -12.09 -13.76 -2.08
C ASP A 128 -11.51 -12.35 -2.16
N VAL A 129 -10.43 -12.18 -2.94
CA VAL A 129 -9.83 -10.86 -3.20
C VAL A 129 -10.82 -9.92 -3.88
N ALA A 130 -11.52 -10.40 -4.93
CA ALA A 130 -12.54 -9.63 -5.64
C ALA A 130 -13.66 -9.19 -4.70
N ARG A 131 -14.23 -10.12 -3.91
CA ARG A 131 -15.27 -9.80 -2.91
C ARG A 131 -14.82 -8.76 -1.90
N LYS A 132 -13.64 -8.95 -1.30
CA LYS A 132 -13.08 -8.00 -0.32
C LYS A 132 -12.88 -6.63 -0.93
N PHE A 133 -12.37 -6.57 -2.16
CA PHE A 133 -12.07 -5.29 -2.79
C PHE A 133 -13.32 -4.53 -3.24
N VAL A 134 -14.29 -5.20 -3.87
CA VAL A 134 -15.59 -4.60 -4.21
C VAL A 134 -16.30 -4.11 -2.96
N THR A 135 -16.34 -4.93 -1.90
CA THR A 135 -16.94 -4.54 -0.60
C THR A 135 -16.22 -3.34 -0.01
N GLY A 136 -14.89 -3.34 0.00
CA GLY A 136 -14.08 -2.25 0.55
C GLY A 136 -14.24 -0.94 -0.20
N ILE A 137 -14.35 -0.96 -1.54
CA ILE A 137 -14.62 0.23 -2.34
C ILE A 137 -16.05 0.72 -2.10
N SER A 138 -17.03 -0.19 -2.12
CA SER A 138 -18.46 0.15 -2.03
C SER A 138 -18.87 0.65 -0.66
N ALA A 139 -18.28 0.13 0.42
CA ALA A 139 -18.48 0.63 1.78
C ALA A 139 -18.03 2.09 1.93
N GLY A 140 -17.13 2.55 1.06
CA GLY A 140 -16.57 3.89 1.12
C GLY A 140 -15.79 4.14 2.42
N GLY A 141 -15.55 5.42 2.70
CA GLY A 141 -14.88 5.84 3.92
C GLY A 141 -13.41 5.45 4.03
N LEU A 142 -12.78 5.95 5.10
CA LEU A 142 -11.37 5.71 5.39
C LEU A 142 -11.21 4.42 6.19
N GLN A 143 -10.23 3.59 5.84
CA GLN A 143 -9.88 2.44 6.66
C GLN A 143 -9.37 2.91 8.03
N ARG A 144 -9.76 2.18 9.09
CA ARG A 144 -9.25 2.42 10.44
C ARG A 144 -7.72 2.31 10.46
N VAL A 145 -7.07 3.27 11.13
CA VAL A 145 -5.61 3.34 11.21
C VAL A 145 -5.08 2.18 12.05
N THR A 146 -4.14 1.42 11.47
CA THR A 146 -3.45 0.34 12.19
C THR A 146 -2.42 0.91 13.17
N PHE A 147 -2.08 0.14 14.20
CA PHE A 147 -1.04 0.54 15.16
C PHE A 147 0.31 0.84 14.49
N ARG A 148 0.72 0.02 13.51
CA ARG A 148 1.96 0.23 12.75
C ARG A 148 1.96 1.53 11.96
N GLN A 149 0.85 1.85 11.28
CA GLN A 149 0.70 3.13 10.57
C GLN A 149 0.78 4.31 11.53
N LEU A 150 0.21 4.18 12.73
CA LEU A 150 0.22 5.23 13.74
C LEU A 150 1.62 5.47 14.32
N VAL A 151 2.38 4.39 14.61
CA VAL A 151 3.79 4.49 15.02
C VAL A 151 4.62 5.16 13.94
N ASN A 152 4.46 4.76 12.68
CA ASN A 152 5.15 5.38 11.54
C ASN A 152 4.81 6.87 11.39
N PHE A 153 3.53 7.23 11.50
CA PHE A 153 3.07 8.63 11.49
C PHE A 153 3.76 9.43 12.60
N ARG A 154 3.73 8.94 13.84
CA ARG A 154 4.35 9.64 14.99
C ARG A 154 5.86 9.76 14.85
N ALA A 155 6.54 8.72 14.34
CA ALA A 155 7.97 8.78 14.04
C ALA A 155 8.27 9.88 13.01
N MET A 156 7.54 9.91 11.89
CA MET A 156 7.70 10.92 10.84
C MET A 156 7.35 12.34 11.32
N GLN A 157 6.29 12.48 12.11
CA GLN A 157 5.88 13.73 12.75
C GLN A 157 7.01 14.27 13.64
N ASN A 158 7.63 13.41 14.44
CA ASN A 158 8.76 13.77 15.31
C ASN A 158 9.99 14.19 14.52
N MET A 159 10.35 13.43 13.47
CA MET A 159 11.49 13.74 12.61
C MET A 159 11.29 15.06 11.85
N THR A 160 10.06 15.30 11.38
CA THR A 160 9.72 16.51 10.63
C THR A 160 9.72 17.74 11.54
N ARG A 161 9.12 17.65 12.74
CA ARG A 161 9.16 18.71 13.76
C ARG A 161 10.58 19.14 14.15
N ALA A 162 11.52 18.19 14.19
CA ALA A 162 12.91 18.46 14.53
C ALA A 162 13.69 19.19 13.41
N ARG A 163 13.20 19.17 12.17
CA ARG A 163 13.87 19.74 10.99
C ARG A 163 13.15 20.98 10.46
N LYS A 164 13.07 22.03 11.31
CA LYS A 164 12.50 23.33 10.95
C LYS A 164 13.21 23.95 9.74
N GLY A 165 12.49 24.77 8.97
CA GLY A 165 13.02 25.43 7.77
C GLY A 165 13.11 24.56 6.51
N THR A 166 12.86 23.25 6.61
CA THR A 166 12.86 22.37 5.43
C THR A 166 11.54 22.45 4.66
N ARG A 167 11.58 22.18 3.35
CA ARG A 167 10.36 22.05 2.51
C ARG A 167 9.36 21.02 3.06
N ASN A 168 9.83 19.97 3.73
CA ASN A 168 8.94 18.99 4.35
C ASN A 168 8.25 19.53 5.60
N HIS A 169 8.97 20.28 6.43
CA HIS A 169 8.39 20.94 7.60
C HIS A 169 7.31 21.94 7.20
N ALA A 170 7.56 22.80 6.21
CA ALA A 170 6.55 23.75 5.70
C ALA A 170 5.28 23.02 5.22
N TYR A 171 5.45 21.99 4.38
CA TYR A 171 4.33 21.18 3.86
C TYR A 171 3.47 20.55 4.96
N TRP A 172 4.11 20.03 6.02
CA TRP A 172 3.42 19.42 7.16
C TRP A 172 2.74 20.46 8.06
N ALA A 173 3.37 21.64 8.24
CA ALA A 173 2.82 22.74 9.02
C ALA A 173 1.54 23.30 8.38
N GLU A 174 1.57 23.57 7.06
CA GLU A 174 0.41 24.04 6.28
C GLU A 174 -0.81 23.12 6.37
N ARG A 175 -0.60 21.83 6.65
CA ARG A 175 -1.66 20.81 6.77
C ARG A 175 -2.05 20.48 8.20
N ASN A 176 -1.49 21.20 9.18
CA ASN A 176 -1.66 20.92 10.61
C ASN A 176 -1.24 19.49 11.01
N TRP A 177 -0.45 18.80 10.19
CA TRP A 177 0.02 17.43 10.46
C TRP A 177 1.08 17.38 11.54
N LEU A 178 1.70 18.51 11.87
CA LEU A 178 2.63 18.57 12.99
C LEU A 178 1.91 18.25 14.29
N ASP A 179 0.66 18.66 14.50
CA ASP A 179 -0.07 18.48 15.76
C ASP A 179 -1.27 17.51 15.66
N ALA A 180 -1.59 17.05 14.46
CA ALA A 180 -2.68 16.12 14.22
C ALA A 180 -2.49 14.74 14.89
N ASN A 181 -3.61 14.03 15.03
CA ASN A 181 -3.64 12.63 15.48
C ASN A 181 -3.26 11.64 14.37
N TYR A 182 -3.55 11.99 13.12
CA TYR A 182 -3.18 11.27 11.92
C TYR A 182 -3.23 12.21 10.70
N TYR A 183 -2.90 11.71 9.50
CA TYR A 183 -2.89 12.52 8.26
C TYR A 183 -4.28 13.01 7.81
N ASN A 184 -5.33 12.30 8.21
CA ASN A 184 -6.73 12.54 7.84
C ASN A 184 -7.66 12.10 8.99
N ASP A 185 -8.97 12.16 8.77
CA ASP A 185 -10.01 11.81 9.76
C ASP A 185 -10.27 10.31 9.91
N ALA A 186 -9.34 9.45 9.46
CA ALA A 186 -9.47 8.01 9.61
C ALA A 186 -9.66 7.64 11.08
N PRO A 187 -10.56 6.69 11.41
CA PRO A 187 -10.78 6.29 12.79
C PRO A 187 -9.48 5.80 13.43
N VAL A 188 -9.13 6.38 14.59
CA VAL A 188 -7.96 5.99 15.39
C VAL A 188 -8.43 5.37 16.70
N ASN A 189 -7.93 4.19 17.04
CA ASN A 189 -8.19 3.60 18.36
C ASN A 189 -7.49 4.44 19.47
N PRO A 190 -8.21 4.90 20.51
CA PRO A 190 -7.64 5.76 21.56
C PRO A 190 -6.47 5.12 22.32
N PHE A 191 -6.52 3.82 22.60
CA PHE A 191 -5.46 3.09 23.28
C PHE A 191 -4.23 2.94 22.36
N ALA A 192 -4.45 2.56 21.10
CA ALA A 192 -3.39 2.49 20.10
C ALA A 192 -2.67 3.84 19.94
N ARG A 193 -3.41 4.95 20.03
CA ARG A 193 -2.86 6.32 20.00
C ARG A 193 -1.91 6.61 21.14
N ILE A 194 -2.29 6.27 22.37
CA ILE A 194 -1.44 6.47 23.54
C ILE A 194 -0.17 5.62 23.41
N MET A 195 -0.33 4.34 23.06
CA MET A 195 0.80 3.41 22.89
C MET A 195 1.74 3.85 21.76
N ALA A 196 1.22 4.34 20.63
CA ALA A 196 2.04 4.80 19.52
C ALA A 196 2.87 6.04 19.89
N SER A 197 2.28 6.97 20.66
CA SER A 197 3.01 8.11 21.21
C SER A 197 4.13 7.69 22.18
N TYR A 198 3.86 6.69 23.03
CA TYR A 198 4.87 6.12 23.92
C TYR A 198 6.02 5.48 23.15
N VAL A 199 5.72 4.63 22.16
CA VAL A 199 6.72 3.98 21.30
C VAL A 199 7.55 5.02 20.55
N ALA A 200 6.91 6.02 19.93
CA ALA A 200 7.62 7.07 19.20
C ALA A 200 8.54 7.91 20.11
N ARG A 201 8.17 8.10 21.38
CA ARG A 201 9.04 8.73 22.39
C ARG A 201 10.26 7.85 22.71
N GLN A 202 10.05 6.56 22.92
CA GLN A 202 11.14 5.61 23.15
C GLN A 202 12.11 5.56 21.96
N MET A 203 11.59 5.51 20.72
CA MET A 203 12.39 5.57 19.51
C MET A 203 13.24 6.85 19.45
N ARG A 204 12.63 8.02 19.71
CA ARG A 204 13.36 9.29 19.76
C ARG A 204 14.48 9.28 20.80
N THR A 205 14.23 8.75 21.99
CA THR A 205 15.25 8.63 23.04
C THR A 205 16.35 7.66 22.65
N ALA A 206 16.02 6.52 22.04
CA ALA A 206 16.99 5.55 21.56
C ALA A 206 17.90 6.14 20.46
N ILE A 207 17.33 6.84 19.48
CA ILE A 207 18.08 7.59 18.45
C ILE A 207 19.06 8.56 19.12
N ARG A 208 18.57 9.38 20.05
CA ARG A 208 19.39 10.38 20.74
C ARG A 208 20.53 9.75 21.54
N LYS A 209 20.32 8.57 22.12
CA LYS A 209 21.33 7.85 22.91
C LYS A 209 22.27 6.97 22.06
N GLY A 210 22.01 6.83 20.76
CA GLY A 210 22.74 5.90 19.91
C GLY A 210 22.41 4.41 20.18
N ASN A 211 21.27 4.13 20.81
CA ASN A 211 20.87 2.77 21.22
C ASN A 211 20.17 1.98 20.10
N ILE A 212 20.23 2.43 18.85
CA ILE A 212 19.67 1.68 17.73
C ILE A 212 20.72 0.69 17.25
N THR A 213 20.44 -0.59 17.42
CA THR A 213 21.25 -1.66 16.86
C THR A 213 21.20 -1.59 15.33
N PRO A 214 22.35 -1.58 14.63
CA PRO A 214 22.38 -1.73 13.19
C PRO A 214 21.67 -3.02 12.76
N PHE A 215 20.85 -2.93 11.73
CA PHE A 215 20.25 -4.11 11.11
C PHE A 215 21.25 -4.75 10.15
N ARG A 216 21.42 -6.07 10.21
CA ARG A 216 22.20 -6.87 9.26
C ARG A 216 21.28 -7.81 8.52
#